data_AF-A0A6J5VCG7-F1
#
_entry.id   AF-A0A6J5VCG7-F1
#
_cell.length_a   1.000
_cell.length_b   1.000
_cell.length_c   1.000
_cell.angle_alpha   90.00
_cell.angle_beta   90.00
_cell.angle_gamma   90.00
#
_symmetry.space_group_name_H-M   'P 1'
#
loop_
_entity.id
_entity.type
_entity.pdbx_description
1 polymer ?
#
loop_
_entity_poly.entity_id
_entity_poly.type
_entity_poly.pdbx_seq_one_letter_code
_entity_poly.pdbx_strand_id
1 'polypeptide(L)'
;MGYVLRNDDRLVWHHEKKGCYTVRSGYWLACAIRDREDGEVGASNSNFENIWLRLWRMQVANKVKVFLWRCMHEILPCRQKLFLKQVVSNPICLRCHQAPKTVLHALWDCPAAREVWQFSALQDSCNSAYYGCFLNLFHYILTVLTDKELRHFGYICWNVWNGRNTQLFQGYKPNAFQSYQHMQEMAEEFYQANCTSSRSTQDGSNRVVNWERPPAQFVKINVDGTLKTYDSVRVLGVVIRDERGELIAAAAKPVCGMFTPNVTELFAIRFGLQLARVLGLKHIYLESDAQAAIRMAFQCWESNREISLYFLFHVCFE
;
A
#
# COMPACT_ATOMS: atom_id res chain seq x y z
N MET A 1 -64.70 36.35 2.42
CA MET A 1 -64.14 35.26 3.25
C MET A 1 -62.76 34.91 2.73
N GLY A 2 -61.71 35.45 3.35
CA GLY A 2 -60.32 35.10 3.02
C GLY A 2 -59.85 34.03 4.00
N TYR A 3 -59.47 32.86 3.50
CA TYR A 3 -58.87 31.82 4.32
C TYR A 3 -57.42 32.21 4.61
N VAL A 4 -57.11 32.54 5.86
CA VAL A 4 -55.74 32.65 6.35
C VAL A 4 -55.24 31.22 6.56
N LEU A 5 -54.32 30.76 5.70
CA LEU A 5 -53.57 29.54 5.97
C LEU A 5 -52.65 29.81 7.17
N ARG A 6 -53.07 29.36 8.37
CA ARG A 6 -52.17 29.21 9.50
C ARG A 6 -51.23 28.05 9.18
N ASN A 7 -50.11 28.34 8.55
CA ASN A 7 -48.97 27.45 8.61
C ASN A 7 -48.28 27.70 9.95
N ASP A 8 -48.27 26.68 10.81
CA ASP A 8 -47.46 26.71 12.02
C ASP A 8 -45.98 26.86 11.64
N ASP A 9 -45.27 27.74 12.32
CA ASP A 9 -43.82 27.92 12.15
C ASP A 9 -43.12 26.59 12.42
N ARG A 10 -42.20 26.20 11.53
CA ARG A 10 -41.40 24.99 11.66
C ARG A 10 -39.92 25.35 11.65
N LEU A 11 -39.15 24.71 12.52
CA LEU A 11 -37.70 24.78 12.47
C LEU A 11 -37.21 24.04 11.22
N VAL A 12 -36.48 24.75 10.36
CA VAL A 12 -35.97 24.25 9.09
C VAL A 12 -34.44 24.32 9.09
N TRP A 13 -33.79 23.22 8.74
CA TRP A 13 -32.35 23.20 8.53
C TRP A 13 -31.99 23.83 7.18
N HIS A 14 -31.60 25.11 7.23
CA HIS A 14 -31.38 25.94 6.04
C HIS A 14 -30.23 25.49 5.13
N HIS A 15 -29.35 24.59 5.58
CA HIS A 15 -28.26 24.04 4.76
C HIS A 15 -28.69 22.84 3.90
N GLU A 16 -29.97 22.46 3.91
CA GLU A 16 -30.52 21.45 3.04
C GLU A 16 -31.77 21.92 2.32
N LYS A 17 -31.89 21.60 1.03
CA LYS A 17 -33.03 22.03 0.19
C LYS A 17 -34.37 21.49 0.68
N LYS A 18 -34.35 20.34 1.37
CA LYS A 18 -35.54 19.72 1.97
C LYS A 18 -35.82 20.20 3.39
N GLY A 19 -34.95 21.04 3.95
CA GLY A 19 -35.13 21.56 5.30
C GLY A 19 -34.86 20.57 6.44
N CYS A 20 -34.50 19.33 6.12
CA CYS A 20 -34.22 18.29 7.10
C CYS A 20 -32.73 18.26 7.44
N TYR A 21 -32.43 18.19 8.74
CA TYR A 21 -31.06 17.97 9.20
C TYR A 21 -30.54 16.59 8.78
N THR A 22 -29.28 16.52 8.35
CA THR A 22 -28.55 15.26 8.19
C THR A 22 -27.19 15.38 8.87
N VAL A 23 -26.63 14.26 9.32
CA VAL A 23 -25.28 14.22 9.92
C VAL A 23 -24.24 14.81 8.96
N ARG A 24 -24.40 14.59 7.64
CA ARG A 24 -23.53 15.15 6.61
C ARG A 24 -23.60 16.68 6.55
N SER A 25 -24.80 17.26 6.56
CA SER A 25 -24.96 18.71 6.48
C SER A 25 -24.58 19.42 7.79
N GLY A 26 -24.80 18.76 8.94
CA GLY A 26 -24.27 19.21 10.23
C GLY A 26 -22.74 19.19 10.28
N TYR A 27 -22.11 18.11 9.82
CA TYR A 27 -20.65 18.01 9.75
C TYR A 27 -20.04 19.07 8.81
N TRP A 28 -20.66 19.29 7.66
CA TRP A 28 -20.24 20.34 6.72
C TRP A 28 -20.29 21.73 7.35
N LEU A 29 -21.38 22.06 8.06
CA LEU A 29 -21.49 23.32 8.77
C LEU A 29 -20.41 23.45 9.86
N ALA A 30 -20.17 22.39 10.64
CA ALA A 30 -19.16 22.40 11.69
C ALA A 30 -17.75 22.65 11.12
N CYS A 31 -17.42 22.04 9.98
CA CYS A 31 -16.18 22.35 9.27
C CYS A 31 -16.14 23.81 8.79
N ALA A 32 -17.21 24.31 8.16
CA ALA A 32 -17.26 25.68 7.66
C ALA A 32 -17.18 26.75 8.78
N ILE A 33 -17.72 26.47 9.98
CA ILE A 33 -17.59 27.34 11.15
C ILE A 33 -16.14 27.34 11.65
N ARG A 34 -15.52 26.18 11.78
CA ARG A 34 -14.11 26.05 12.17
C ARG A 34 -13.19 26.82 11.20
N ASP A 35 -13.41 26.63 9.90
CA ASP A 35 -12.59 27.27 8.86
C ASP A 35 -12.78 28.81 8.86
N ARG A 36 -13.92 29.33 9.35
CA ARG A 36 -14.15 30.78 9.56
C ARG A 36 -13.49 31.32 10.83
N GLU A 37 -13.42 30.53 11.89
CA GLU A 37 -12.79 30.92 13.16
C GLU A 37 -11.26 30.93 13.05
N ASP A 38 -10.67 30.06 12.23
CA ASP A 38 -9.22 29.93 12.04
C ASP A 38 -8.64 30.90 10.99
N GLY A 39 -9.44 31.78 10.38
CA GLY A 39 -8.96 32.78 9.40
C GLY A 39 -8.39 32.19 8.10
N GLU A 40 -8.58 30.88 7.86
CA GLU A 40 -8.18 30.25 6.61
C GLU A 40 -9.23 30.57 5.53
N VAL A 41 -8.87 31.46 4.61
CA VAL A 41 -9.65 31.77 3.41
C VAL A 41 -9.79 30.49 2.59
N GLY A 42 -10.91 29.79 2.78
CA GLY A 42 -11.24 28.56 2.07
C GLY A 42 -11.23 28.76 0.56
N ALA A 43 -10.21 28.22 -0.10
CA ALA A 43 -10.21 28.08 -1.54
C ALA A 43 -11.42 27.24 -1.96
N SER A 44 -12.15 27.73 -2.95
CA SER A 44 -13.37 27.14 -3.50
C SER A 44 -13.26 25.60 -3.69
N ASN A 45 -14.31 24.89 -3.26
CA ASN A 45 -14.45 23.43 -3.31
C ASN A 45 -14.12 22.76 -4.67
N SER A 46 -14.07 23.51 -5.77
CA SER A 46 -13.76 22.99 -7.10
C SER A 46 -12.30 22.49 -7.26
N ASN A 47 -11.33 23.13 -6.58
CA ASN A 47 -9.92 22.72 -6.71
C ASN A 47 -9.60 21.49 -5.85
N PHE A 48 -10.21 21.38 -4.66
CA PHE A 48 -10.02 20.23 -3.79
C PHE A 48 -10.74 18.97 -4.29
N GLU A 49 -11.91 19.06 -4.94
CA GLU A 49 -12.53 17.87 -5.56
C GLU A 49 -11.64 17.25 -6.66
N ASN A 50 -10.85 18.07 -7.36
CA ASN A 50 -9.91 17.61 -8.38
C ASN A 50 -8.73 16.82 -7.77
N ILE A 51 -8.24 17.23 -6.60
CA ILE A 51 -7.07 16.60 -5.96
C ILE A 51 -7.32 15.12 -5.64
N TRP A 52 -8.52 14.81 -5.13
CA TRP A 52 -8.91 13.46 -4.76
C TRP A 52 -9.05 12.58 -5.99
N LEU A 53 -9.68 13.09 -7.05
CA LEU A 53 -9.78 12.37 -8.33
C LEU A 53 -8.40 12.05 -8.89
N ARG A 54 -7.47 13.01 -8.85
CA ARG A 54 -6.08 12.79 -9.30
C ARG A 54 -5.36 11.74 -8.44
N LEU A 55 -5.48 11.82 -7.11
CA LEU A 55 -4.92 10.83 -6.19
C LEU A 55 -5.40 9.40 -6.53
N TRP A 56 -6.71 9.23 -6.66
CA TRP A 56 -7.28 7.89 -6.89
C TRP A 56 -6.99 7.35 -8.29
N ARG A 57 -6.74 8.22 -9.27
CA ARG A 57 -6.29 7.85 -10.63
C ARG A 57 -4.79 7.54 -10.74
N MET A 58 -3.99 7.81 -9.71
CA MET A 58 -2.56 7.49 -9.75
C MET A 58 -2.32 6.00 -10.05
N GLN A 59 -1.33 5.71 -10.90
CA GLN A 59 -0.91 4.35 -11.25
C GLN A 59 0.05 3.76 -10.20
N VAL A 60 -0.38 3.73 -8.94
CA VAL A 60 0.36 3.18 -7.79
C VAL A 60 -0.52 2.19 -7.03
N ALA A 61 0.10 1.32 -6.23
CA ALA A 61 -0.64 0.39 -5.38
C ALA A 61 -1.60 1.13 -4.43
N ASN A 62 -2.76 0.54 -4.14
CA ASN A 62 -3.78 1.16 -3.27
C ASN A 62 -3.25 1.54 -1.89
N LYS A 63 -2.31 0.76 -1.33
CA LYS A 63 -1.63 1.11 -0.07
C LYS A 63 -0.91 2.46 -0.13
N VAL A 64 -0.32 2.79 -1.28
CA VAL A 64 0.36 4.08 -1.51
C VAL A 64 -0.66 5.22 -1.62
N LYS A 65 -1.79 4.99 -2.31
CA LYS A 65 -2.89 5.99 -2.41
C LYS A 65 -3.45 6.34 -1.04
N VAL A 66 -3.79 5.32 -0.24
CA VAL A 66 -4.31 5.49 1.13
C VAL A 66 -3.27 6.18 2.01
N PHE A 67 -1.99 5.84 1.85
CA PHE A 67 -0.92 6.51 2.56
C PHE A 67 -0.83 8.00 2.20
N LEU A 68 -0.81 8.37 0.92
CA LEU A 68 -0.78 9.76 0.48
C LEU A 68 -2.04 10.53 0.94
N TRP A 69 -3.21 9.89 0.91
CA TRP A 69 -4.43 10.43 1.51
C TRP A 69 -4.24 10.78 2.99
N ARG A 70 -3.68 9.85 3.78
CA ARG A 70 -3.34 10.10 5.20
C ARG A 70 -2.32 11.22 5.38
N CYS A 71 -1.37 11.35 4.46
CA CYS A 71 -0.40 12.44 4.49
C CYS A 71 -1.08 13.79 4.30
N MET A 72 -1.96 13.90 3.29
CA MET A 72 -2.70 15.13 2.99
C MET A 72 -3.66 15.55 4.11
N HIS A 73 -4.22 14.59 4.85
CA HIS A 73 -5.02 14.88 6.04
C HIS A 73 -4.19 15.11 7.32
N GLU A 74 -2.85 15.06 7.24
CA GLU A 74 -1.94 15.25 8.37
C GLU A 74 -2.25 14.31 9.57
N ILE A 75 -2.74 13.10 9.28
CA ILE A 75 -3.17 12.12 10.31
C ILE A 75 -2.12 11.04 10.62
N LEU A 76 -0.96 11.09 9.98
CA LEU A 76 0.15 10.19 10.32
C LEU A 76 0.69 10.51 11.73
N PRO A 77 1.18 9.50 12.48
CA PRO A 77 1.74 9.66 13.83
C PRO A 77 3.13 10.31 13.79
N CYS A 78 3.18 11.57 13.38
CA CYS A 78 4.37 12.41 13.43
C CYS A 78 4.50 13.07 14.83
N ARG A 79 5.73 13.38 15.25
CA ARG A 79 5.97 13.82 16.64
C ARG A 79 5.26 15.12 16.99
N GLN A 80 5.08 16.04 16.05
CA GLN A 80 4.29 17.24 16.32
C GLN A 80 2.83 16.91 16.64
N LYS A 81 2.18 16.01 15.88
CA LYS A 81 0.81 15.58 16.16
C LYS A 81 0.71 14.78 17.46
N LEU A 82 1.70 13.96 17.78
CA LEU A 82 1.77 13.24 19.05
C LEU A 82 1.97 14.18 20.24
N PHE A 83 2.78 15.24 20.07
CA PHE A 83 3.00 16.26 21.09
C PHE A 83 1.73 17.07 21.36
N LEU A 84 1.02 17.50 20.32
CA LEU A 84 -0.28 18.17 20.45
C LEU A 84 -1.33 17.31 21.17
N LYS A 85 -1.22 15.99 21.05
CA LYS A 85 -2.06 15.01 21.77
C LYS A 85 -1.49 14.60 23.13
N GLN A 86 -0.44 15.26 23.60
CA GLN A 86 0.24 14.98 24.88
C GLN A 86 0.77 13.53 25.03
N VAL A 87 0.98 12.83 23.92
CA VAL A 87 1.54 11.46 23.91
C VAL A 87 3.07 11.47 24.04
N VAL A 88 3.72 12.55 23.59
CA VAL A 88 5.18 12.75 23.72
C VAL A 88 5.47 14.14 24.27
N SER A 89 6.60 14.30 24.96
CA SER A 89 7.02 15.56 25.58
C SER A 89 7.75 16.53 24.65
N ASN A 90 8.15 16.10 23.45
CA ASN A 90 8.96 16.91 22.54
C ASN A 90 8.55 16.70 21.07
N PRO A 91 8.20 17.76 20.31
CA PRO A 91 7.78 17.64 18.91
C PRO A 91 8.94 17.42 17.91
N ILE A 92 10.20 17.59 18.33
CA ILE A 92 11.38 17.56 17.46
C ILE A 92 11.57 16.19 16.79
N CYS A 93 11.99 16.21 15.52
CA CYS A 93 12.27 15.03 14.73
C CYS A 93 13.48 14.25 15.26
N LEU A 94 13.28 12.99 15.66
CA LEU A 94 14.36 12.10 16.15
C LEU A 94 15.36 11.64 15.06
N ARG A 95 15.15 12.00 13.79
CA ARG A 95 16.09 11.63 12.71
C ARG A 95 17.15 12.71 12.50
N CYS A 96 16.72 13.97 12.42
CA CYS A 96 17.62 15.11 12.16
C CYS A 96 17.82 16.04 13.36
N HIS A 97 16.99 15.95 14.40
CA HIS A 97 17.04 16.77 15.61
C HIS A 97 16.91 18.29 15.38
N GLN A 98 16.41 18.72 14.22
CA GLN A 98 16.40 20.14 13.82
C GLN A 98 15.06 20.84 13.95
N ALA A 99 13.94 20.16 13.66
CA ALA A 99 12.63 20.81 13.57
C ALA A 99 11.51 19.93 14.12
N PRO A 100 10.37 20.52 14.52
CA PRO A 100 9.13 19.79 14.78
C PRO A 100 8.80 18.88 13.60
N LYS A 101 8.47 17.62 13.88
CA LYS A 101 8.16 16.66 12.84
C LYS A 101 6.71 16.79 12.39
N THR A 102 6.45 17.60 11.36
CA THR A 102 5.24 17.54 10.52
C THR A 102 5.29 16.35 9.56
N VAL A 103 4.19 16.05 8.84
CA VAL A 103 4.22 15.10 7.71
C VAL A 103 5.14 15.62 6.61
N LEU A 104 5.01 16.92 6.25
CA LEU A 104 5.87 17.57 5.26
C LEU A 104 7.35 17.41 5.61
N HIS A 105 7.74 17.71 6.86
CA HIS A 105 9.11 17.53 7.31
C HIS A 105 9.53 16.07 7.26
N ALA A 106 8.68 15.15 7.73
CA ALA A 106 9.01 13.73 7.76
C ALA A 106 9.29 13.14 6.37
N LEU A 107 8.61 13.64 5.34
CA LEU A 107 8.65 13.11 3.98
C LEU A 107 9.51 13.92 3.01
N TRP A 108 9.68 15.22 3.22
CA TRP A 108 10.29 16.15 2.26
C TRP A 108 11.46 16.93 2.87
N ASP A 109 11.24 17.68 3.96
CA ASP A 109 12.23 18.65 4.45
C ASP A 109 13.37 18.04 5.27
N CYS A 110 13.13 16.89 5.91
CA CYS A 110 14.10 16.27 6.79
C CYS A 110 15.38 15.95 6.00
N PRO A 111 16.59 16.31 6.49
CA PRO A 111 17.85 15.95 5.84
C PRO A 111 17.95 14.45 5.51
N ALA A 112 17.48 13.60 6.43
CA ALA A 112 17.48 12.15 6.22
C ALA A 112 16.42 11.66 5.22
N ALA A 113 15.40 12.47 4.91
CA ALA A 113 14.53 12.22 3.75
C ALA A 113 15.19 12.70 2.46
N ARG A 114 15.86 13.86 2.49
CA ARG A 114 16.60 14.44 1.35
C ARG A 114 17.71 13.52 0.83
N GLU A 115 18.34 12.74 1.71
CA GLU A 115 19.29 11.67 1.32
C GLU A 115 18.68 10.66 0.31
N VAL A 116 17.37 10.42 0.34
CA VAL A 116 16.68 9.55 -0.63
C VAL A 116 16.26 10.36 -1.86
N TRP A 117 15.70 11.56 -1.65
CA TRP A 117 15.28 12.43 -2.74
C TRP A 117 16.41 12.82 -3.68
N GLN A 118 17.66 12.87 -3.20
CA GLN A 118 18.82 13.25 -4.02
C GLN A 118 19.09 12.33 -5.21
N PHE A 119 18.56 11.10 -5.18
CA PHE A 119 18.67 10.16 -6.30
C PHE A 119 17.53 10.32 -7.31
N SER A 120 16.53 11.14 -7.00
CA SER A 120 15.39 11.41 -7.86
C SER A 120 15.57 12.72 -8.62
N ALA A 121 15.07 12.78 -9.86
CA ALA A 121 14.97 14.02 -10.62
C ALA A 121 14.03 15.07 -9.97
N LEU A 122 13.31 14.68 -8.91
CA LEU A 122 12.34 15.52 -8.21
C LEU A 122 12.96 16.38 -7.10
N GLN A 123 14.24 16.17 -6.77
CA GLN A 123 14.93 16.94 -5.74
C GLN A 123 14.91 18.44 -6.03
N ASP A 124 15.19 18.82 -7.28
CA ASP A 124 15.30 20.21 -7.72
C ASP A 124 13.94 20.82 -8.09
N SER A 125 12.90 19.98 -8.24
CA SER A 125 11.60 20.41 -8.76
C SER A 125 10.74 21.15 -7.73
N CYS A 126 11.02 21.06 -6.42
CA CYS A 126 10.19 21.70 -5.39
C CYS A 126 11.03 22.28 -4.24
N ASN A 127 10.90 23.58 -3.98
CA ASN A 127 11.60 24.24 -2.88
C ASN A 127 10.75 24.21 -1.60
N SER A 128 11.22 23.50 -0.56
CA SER A 128 10.42 23.20 0.65
C SER A 128 9.85 24.41 1.39
N ALA A 129 10.49 25.58 1.26
CA ALA A 129 10.20 26.76 2.05
C ALA A 129 8.80 27.37 1.82
N TYR A 130 8.05 26.91 0.80
CA TYR A 130 6.85 27.60 0.33
C TYR A 130 5.51 26.90 0.62
N TYR A 131 5.48 25.63 1.04
CA TYR A 131 4.23 24.86 1.01
C TYR A 131 3.44 24.85 2.33
N GLY A 132 4.08 24.97 3.49
CA GLY A 132 3.42 24.97 4.81
C GLY A 132 2.88 23.60 5.28
N CYS A 133 2.28 22.79 4.40
CA CYS A 133 1.76 21.45 4.70
C CYS A 133 1.92 20.48 3.52
N PHE A 134 1.72 19.18 3.77
CA PHE A 134 1.86 18.16 2.71
C PHE A 134 0.79 18.30 1.61
N LEU A 135 -0.42 18.75 1.95
CA LEU A 135 -1.50 18.96 0.99
C LEU A 135 -1.13 20.00 -0.08
N ASN A 136 -0.56 21.13 0.33
CA ASN A 136 -0.12 22.18 -0.58
C ASN A 136 1.05 21.73 -1.47
N LEU A 137 1.99 20.96 -0.91
CA LEU A 137 3.05 20.32 -1.70
C LEU A 137 2.44 19.39 -2.77
N PHE A 138 1.50 18.53 -2.37
CA PHE A 138 0.87 17.60 -3.29
C PHE A 138 0.09 18.31 -4.40
N HIS A 139 -0.64 19.38 -4.06
CA HIS A 139 -1.34 20.19 -5.03
C HIS A 139 -0.38 20.79 -6.07
N TYR A 140 0.75 21.35 -5.63
CA TYR A 140 1.78 21.86 -6.53
C TYR A 140 2.35 20.74 -7.42
N ILE A 141 2.70 19.60 -6.84
CA ILE A 141 3.28 18.45 -7.54
C ILE A 141 2.36 17.93 -8.66
N LEU A 142 1.05 17.92 -8.46
CA LEU A 142 0.09 17.54 -9.50
C LEU A 142 0.07 18.46 -10.71
N THR A 143 0.59 19.69 -10.58
CA THR A 143 0.66 20.68 -11.68
C THR A 143 1.97 20.62 -12.46
N VAL A 144 3.04 20.11 -11.85
CA VAL A 144 4.39 20.13 -12.44
C VAL A 144 4.89 18.76 -12.90
N LEU A 145 4.39 17.66 -12.31
CA LEU A 145 4.88 16.32 -12.62
C LEU A 145 4.03 15.61 -13.67
N THR A 146 4.70 14.85 -14.54
CA THR A 146 4.06 13.85 -15.41
C THR A 146 3.48 12.69 -14.60
N ASP A 147 2.58 11.88 -15.19
CA ASP A 147 2.01 10.72 -14.49
C ASP A 147 3.07 9.70 -14.06
N LYS A 148 4.15 9.54 -14.85
CA LYS A 148 5.29 8.68 -14.49
C LYS A 148 6.03 9.24 -13.29
N GLU A 149 6.33 10.54 -13.28
CA GLU A 149 7.01 11.19 -12.15
C GLU A 149 6.16 11.22 -10.89
N LEU A 150 4.85 11.44 -11.03
CA LEU A 150 3.89 11.39 -9.93
C LEU A 150 3.81 9.99 -9.31
N ARG A 151 3.92 8.93 -10.12
CA ARG A 151 4.05 7.55 -9.64
C ARG A 151 5.31 7.38 -8.78
N HIS A 152 6.45 7.87 -9.29
CA HIS A 152 7.71 7.81 -8.54
C HIS A 152 7.61 8.63 -7.25
N PHE A 153 7.06 9.84 -7.30
CA PHE A 153 6.82 10.66 -6.12
C PHE A 153 6.07 9.89 -5.02
N GLY A 154 4.95 9.24 -5.37
CA GLY A 154 4.15 8.49 -4.41
C GLY A 154 4.92 7.35 -3.74
N TYR A 155 5.68 6.59 -4.52
CA TYR A 155 6.49 5.49 -4.01
C TYR A 155 7.73 5.98 -3.23
N ILE A 156 8.34 7.13 -3.57
CA ILE A 156 9.43 7.73 -2.78
C ILE A 156 8.89 8.16 -1.42
N CYS A 157 7.73 8.84 -1.36
CA CYS A 157 7.11 9.21 -0.08
C CYS A 157 6.85 7.98 0.79
N TRP A 158 6.31 6.90 0.21
CA TRP A 158 6.09 5.64 0.90
C TRP A 158 7.39 5.04 1.44
N ASN A 159 8.44 5.01 0.62
CA ASN A 159 9.75 4.50 1.00
C ASN A 159 10.39 5.31 2.13
N VAL A 160 10.36 6.65 2.04
CA VAL A 160 10.88 7.55 3.09
C VAL A 160 10.14 7.32 4.41
N TRP A 161 8.81 7.15 4.37
CA TRP A 161 8.04 6.86 5.56
C TRP A 161 8.39 5.51 6.20
N ASN A 162 8.56 4.46 5.39
CA ASN A 162 8.95 3.15 5.89
C ASN A 162 10.36 3.15 6.43
N GLY A 163 11.34 3.73 5.72
CA GLY A 163 12.71 3.85 6.21
C GLY A 163 12.80 4.64 7.52
N ARG A 164 11.96 5.67 7.68
CA ARG A 164 11.78 6.38 8.96
C ARG A 164 11.27 5.46 10.06
N ASN A 165 10.26 4.63 9.80
CA ASN A 165 9.71 3.71 10.79
C ASN A 165 10.72 2.61 11.16
N THR A 166 11.42 2.04 10.17
CA THR A 166 12.51 1.08 10.39
C THR A 166 13.58 1.66 11.30
N GLN A 167 14.05 2.88 11.02
CA GLN A 167 15.04 3.55 11.86
C GLN A 167 14.54 3.77 13.29
N LEU A 168 13.28 4.14 13.48
CA LEU A 168 12.75 4.46 14.81
C LEU A 168 12.41 3.23 15.65
N PHE A 169 11.89 2.17 15.03
CA PHE A 169 11.37 1.00 15.75
C PHE A 169 12.32 -0.19 15.73
N GLN A 170 13.27 -0.23 14.79
CA GLN A 170 14.24 -1.32 14.64
C GLN A 170 15.69 -0.84 14.84
N GLY A 171 15.93 0.47 14.98
CA GLY A 171 17.27 1.04 15.17
C GLY A 171 18.16 1.01 13.91
N TYR A 172 17.64 0.51 12.78
CA TYR A 172 18.38 0.36 11.54
C TYR A 172 18.08 1.50 10.56
N LYS A 173 19.10 2.23 10.10
CA LYS A 173 18.97 3.25 9.04
C LYS A 173 19.19 2.59 7.67
N PRO A 174 18.16 2.46 6.83
CA PRO A 174 18.35 1.89 5.48
C PRO A 174 19.28 2.76 4.63
N ASN A 175 20.10 2.11 3.80
CA ASN A 175 20.91 2.82 2.82
C ASN A 175 20.00 3.53 1.81
N ALA A 176 20.21 4.84 1.65
CA ALA A 176 19.31 5.67 0.86
C ALA A 176 19.28 5.30 -0.64
N PHE A 177 20.45 4.97 -1.21
CA PHE A 177 20.56 4.58 -2.62
C PHE A 177 19.87 3.24 -2.89
N GLN A 178 20.16 2.22 -2.06
CA GLN A 178 19.51 0.90 -2.19
C GLN A 178 17.98 1.01 -1.99
N SER A 179 17.55 1.82 -1.03
CA SER A 179 16.12 2.05 -0.79
C SER A 179 15.45 2.73 -2.00
N TYR A 180 16.15 3.65 -2.66
CA TYR A 180 15.69 4.30 -3.88
C TYR A 180 15.59 3.31 -5.06
N GLN A 181 16.64 2.51 -5.30
CA GLN A 181 16.63 1.49 -6.36
C GLN A 181 15.50 0.49 -6.19
N HIS A 182 15.33 -0.05 -4.99
CA HIS A 182 14.25 -1.00 -4.69
C HIS A 182 12.86 -0.38 -4.93
N MET A 183 12.70 0.89 -4.60
CA MET A 183 11.46 1.62 -4.85
C MET A 183 11.19 1.82 -6.36
N GLN A 184 12.22 2.05 -7.17
CA GLN A 184 12.07 2.13 -8.62
C GLN A 184 11.60 0.79 -9.20
N GLU A 185 12.21 -0.32 -8.76
CA GLU A 185 11.81 -1.68 -9.12
C GLU A 185 10.33 -1.92 -8.78
N MET A 186 9.92 -1.64 -7.53
CA MET A 186 8.53 -1.78 -7.10
C MET A 186 7.55 -0.92 -7.93
N ALA A 187 7.93 0.30 -8.27
CA ALA A 187 7.08 1.20 -9.04
C ALA A 187 6.88 0.71 -10.49
N GLU A 188 7.93 0.13 -11.07
CA GLU A 188 7.92 -0.40 -12.43
C GLU A 188 7.22 -1.76 -12.49
N GLU A 189 7.51 -2.68 -11.56
CA GLU A 189 6.83 -3.97 -11.42
C GLU A 189 5.32 -3.77 -11.31
N PHE A 190 4.88 -2.84 -10.44
CA PHE A 190 3.45 -2.53 -10.30
C PHE A 190 2.84 -2.03 -11.60
N TYR A 191 3.54 -1.14 -12.31
CA TYR A 191 3.04 -0.57 -13.56
C TYR A 191 2.96 -1.61 -14.68
N GLN A 192 3.96 -2.48 -14.80
CA GLN A 192 3.97 -3.54 -15.80
C GLN A 192 2.86 -4.57 -15.54
N ALA A 193 2.65 -4.94 -14.28
CA ALA A 193 1.60 -5.89 -13.92
C ALA A 193 0.18 -5.34 -14.16
N ASN A 194 -0.04 -4.04 -13.88
CA ASN A 194 -1.40 -3.49 -13.78
C ASN A 194 -1.80 -2.54 -14.91
N CYS A 195 -0.86 -1.99 -15.69
CA CYS A 195 -1.14 -0.89 -16.61
C CYS A 195 -0.69 -1.13 -18.05
N THR A 196 0.28 -2.02 -18.31
CA THR A 196 0.65 -2.41 -19.69
C THR A 196 -0.20 -3.56 -20.24
N SER A 197 -0.94 -4.27 -19.39
CA SER A 197 -1.87 -5.33 -19.79
C SER A 197 -3.19 -4.76 -20.31
N SER A 198 -3.16 -3.94 -21.35
CA SER A 198 -4.35 -3.63 -22.15
C SER A 198 -4.47 -4.64 -23.28
N ARG A 199 -5.16 -5.78 -23.04
CA ARG A 199 -6.04 -6.52 -23.98
C ARG A 199 -6.34 -7.95 -23.49
N SER A 200 -7.19 -8.04 -22.48
CA SER A 200 -8.36 -8.91 -22.51
C SER A 200 -9.30 -8.46 -21.39
N THR A 201 -10.28 -7.63 -21.75
CA THR A 201 -11.52 -7.51 -20.99
C THR A 201 -12.22 -8.87 -21.05
N GLN A 202 -11.78 -9.82 -20.23
CA GLN A 202 -12.67 -10.88 -19.79
C GLN A 202 -13.37 -10.34 -18.55
N ASP A 203 -14.65 -10.08 -18.77
CA ASP A 203 -15.74 -9.96 -17.82
C ASP A 203 -15.32 -10.06 -16.35
N GLY A 204 -15.27 -8.89 -15.70
CA GLY A 204 -15.01 -8.73 -14.28
C GLY A 204 -16.20 -9.25 -13.46
N SER A 205 -16.42 -10.57 -13.47
CA SER A 205 -16.89 -11.19 -12.25
C SER A 205 -15.78 -10.98 -11.24
N ASN A 206 -16.07 -10.20 -10.19
CA ASN A 206 -15.31 -10.27 -8.94
C ASN A 206 -15.41 -11.71 -8.46
N ARG A 207 -14.57 -12.60 -8.99
CA ARG A 207 -14.32 -13.90 -8.41
C ARG A 207 -13.64 -13.59 -7.11
N VAL A 208 -14.43 -13.52 -6.04
CA VAL A 208 -13.93 -13.72 -4.70
C VAL A 208 -13.22 -15.07 -4.77
N VAL A 209 -11.89 -15.06 -4.84
CA VAL A 209 -11.08 -16.27 -4.84
C VAL A 209 -11.15 -16.80 -3.41
N ASN A 210 -12.23 -17.52 -3.12
CA ASN A 210 -12.31 -18.30 -1.90
C ASN A 210 -11.39 -19.50 -2.07
N TRP A 211 -10.58 -19.77 -1.06
CA TRP A 211 -9.80 -21.00 -1.02
C TRP A 211 -10.74 -22.19 -1.17
N GLU A 212 -10.45 -23.07 -2.13
CA GLU A 212 -11.21 -24.29 -2.36
C GLU A 212 -10.44 -25.50 -1.81
N ARG A 213 -11.14 -26.45 -1.20
CA ARG A 213 -10.54 -27.72 -0.78
C ARG A 213 -10.08 -28.54 -1.98
N PRO A 214 -9.01 -29.34 -1.87
CA PRO A 214 -8.56 -30.19 -2.98
C PRO A 214 -9.57 -31.30 -3.29
N PRO A 215 -9.47 -31.94 -4.48
CA PRO A 215 -10.23 -33.15 -4.79
C PRO A 215 -10.01 -34.26 -3.76
N ALA A 216 -10.94 -35.21 -3.69
CA ALA A 216 -10.80 -36.37 -2.82
C ALA A 216 -9.48 -37.11 -3.10
N GLN A 217 -8.84 -37.61 -2.04
CA GLN A 217 -7.52 -38.27 -2.03
C GLN A 217 -6.33 -37.34 -2.30
N PHE A 218 -6.55 -36.05 -2.58
CA PHE A 218 -5.48 -35.07 -2.74
C PHE A 218 -5.28 -34.24 -1.46
N VAL A 219 -4.05 -33.76 -1.29
CA VAL A 219 -3.70 -32.73 -0.32
C VAL A 219 -3.35 -31.45 -1.06
N LYS A 220 -3.70 -30.30 -0.50
CA LYS A 220 -3.39 -28.99 -1.06
C LYS A 220 -2.21 -28.38 -0.32
N ILE A 221 -1.20 -27.95 -1.07
CA ILE A 221 0.02 -27.30 -0.59
C ILE A 221 -0.02 -25.86 -1.06
N ASN A 222 -0.26 -24.93 -0.15
CA ASN A 222 -0.14 -23.50 -0.38
C ASN A 222 1.26 -23.03 0.03
N VAL A 223 1.97 -22.35 -0.85
CA VAL A 223 3.33 -21.83 -0.59
C VAL A 223 3.40 -20.34 -0.85
N ASP A 224 4.26 -19.65 -0.10
CA ASP A 224 4.52 -18.20 -0.24
C ASP A 224 5.97 -17.89 0.19
N GLY A 225 6.61 -16.96 -0.52
CA GLY A 225 7.98 -16.53 -0.32
C GLY A 225 8.06 -15.06 0.11
N THR A 226 8.11 -14.79 1.41
CA THR A 226 8.13 -13.39 1.88
C THR A 226 9.55 -12.81 1.98
N LEU A 227 9.66 -11.54 1.58
CA LEU A 227 10.88 -10.74 1.65
C LEU A 227 10.89 -9.93 2.95
N LYS A 228 11.79 -10.28 3.88
CA LYS A 228 12.15 -9.35 4.95
C LYS A 228 13.20 -8.39 4.40
N THR A 229 12.78 -7.16 4.09
CA THR A 229 13.55 -6.18 3.31
C THR A 229 14.87 -5.74 3.93
N TYR A 230 15.10 -5.97 5.23
CA TYR A 230 16.22 -5.36 5.96
C TYR A 230 17.32 -6.31 6.44
N ASP A 231 17.07 -7.63 6.51
CA ASP A 231 18.01 -8.57 7.17
C ASP A 231 18.75 -9.51 6.21
N SER A 232 18.63 -9.33 4.87
CA SER A 232 19.02 -10.36 3.89
C SER A 232 18.38 -11.74 4.18
N VAL A 233 17.32 -11.76 4.98
CA VAL A 233 16.57 -12.96 5.34
C VAL A 233 15.28 -12.97 4.51
N ARG A 234 15.00 -14.10 3.88
CA ARG A 234 13.71 -14.44 3.30
C ARG A 234 13.06 -15.50 4.17
N VAL A 235 11.73 -15.54 4.19
CA VAL A 235 11.00 -16.60 4.90
C VAL A 235 10.15 -17.34 3.88
N LEU A 236 10.30 -18.66 3.87
CA LEU A 236 9.53 -19.57 3.04
C LEU A 236 8.38 -20.12 3.87
N GLY A 237 7.15 -19.93 3.44
CA GLY A 237 5.95 -20.42 4.10
C GLY A 237 5.32 -21.58 3.33
N VAL A 238 4.82 -22.58 4.05
CA VAL A 238 4.08 -23.73 3.51
C VAL A 238 2.91 -24.06 4.45
N VAL A 239 1.74 -24.29 3.86
CA VAL A 239 0.58 -24.87 4.54
C VAL A 239 0.04 -26.03 3.72
N ILE A 240 -0.16 -27.18 4.36
CA ILE A 240 -0.67 -28.40 3.75
C ILE A 240 -2.01 -28.77 4.40
N ARG A 241 -3.05 -28.91 3.59
CA ARG A 241 -4.40 -29.31 4.01
C ARG A 241 -4.90 -30.55 3.29
N ASP A 242 -5.74 -31.33 3.95
CA ASP A 242 -6.38 -32.52 3.36
C ASP A 242 -7.62 -32.17 2.52
N GLU A 243 -8.29 -33.20 2.00
CA GLU A 243 -9.55 -33.12 1.24
C GLU A 243 -10.73 -32.52 2.03
N ARG A 244 -10.66 -32.53 3.36
CA ARG A 244 -11.67 -31.92 4.25
C ARG A 244 -11.34 -30.45 4.54
N GLY A 245 -10.15 -29.99 4.16
CA GLY A 245 -9.62 -28.68 4.48
C GLY A 245 -8.94 -28.60 5.85
N GLU A 246 -8.75 -29.74 6.50
CA GLU A 246 -8.07 -29.83 7.79
C GLU A 246 -6.56 -29.70 7.61
N LEU A 247 -5.92 -29.04 8.58
CA LEU A 247 -4.48 -28.82 8.56
C LEU A 247 -3.73 -30.15 8.80
N ILE A 248 -2.93 -30.57 7.82
CA ILE A 248 -1.99 -31.69 7.97
C ILE A 248 -0.67 -31.18 8.54
N ALA A 249 -0.14 -30.11 7.97
CA ALA A 249 1.14 -29.53 8.37
C ALA A 249 1.24 -28.06 7.98
N ALA A 250 1.99 -27.29 8.75
CA ALA A 250 2.44 -25.96 8.38
C ALA A 250 3.92 -25.82 8.76
N ALA A 251 4.69 -25.12 7.92
CA ALA A 251 6.09 -24.89 8.19
C ALA A 251 6.52 -23.51 7.67
N ALA A 252 7.44 -22.89 8.40
CA ALA A 252 8.13 -21.69 7.97
C ALA A 252 9.64 -21.91 8.08
N LYS A 253 10.40 -21.49 7.07
CA LYS A 253 11.85 -21.64 7.04
C LYS A 253 12.53 -20.30 6.67
N PRO A 254 13.33 -19.70 7.57
CA PRO A 254 14.16 -18.59 7.19
C PRO A 254 15.30 -19.08 6.29
N VAL A 255 15.62 -18.30 5.26
CA VAL A 255 16.78 -18.50 4.39
C VAL A 255 17.55 -17.20 4.26
N CYS A 256 18.88 -17.29 4.38
CA CYS A 256 19.76 -16.15 4.20
C CYS A 256 20.14 -16.04 2.73
N GLY A 257 19.99 -14.85 2.15
CA GLY A 257 20.37 -14.56 0.77
C GLY A 257 19.60 -13.40 0.16
N MET A 258 20.22 -12.75 -0.82
CA MET A 258 19.57 -11.73 -1.63
C MET A 258 19.00 -12.37 -2.89
N PHE A 259 17.76 -12.83 -2.78
CA PHE A 259 16.99 -13.38 -3.90
C PHE A 259 15.96 -12.35 -4.37
N THR A 260 15.67 -12.37 -5.66
CA THR A 260 14.52 -11.67 -6.24
C THR A 260 13.21 -12.27 -5.69
N PRO A 261 12.08 -11.56 -5.76
CA PRO A 261 10.78 -12.09 -5.34
C PRO A 261 10.49 -13.45 -6.00
N ASN A 262 10.60 -13.53 -7.33
CA ASN A 262 10.36 -14.77 -8.08
C ASN A 262 11.27 -15.94 -7.68
N VAL A 263 12.54 -15.68 -7.34
CA VAL A 263 13.45 -16.74 -6.85
C VAL A 263 13.09 -17.16 -5.43
N THR A 264 12.62 -16.23 -4.60
CA THR A 264 12.14 -16.53 -3.25
C THR A 264 10.91 -17.43 -3.29
N GLU A 265 9.99 -17.15 -4.21
CA GLU A 265 8.80 -17.97 -4.49
C GLU A 265 9.15 -19.38 -4.98
N LEU A 266 10.12 -19.49 -5.90
CA LEU A 266 10.65 -20.79 -6.33
C LEU A 266 11.24 -21.60 -5.16
N PHE A 267 11.91 -20.93 -4.22
CA PHE A 267 12.37 -21.60 -2.99
C PHE A 267 11.21 -22.06 -2.11
N ALA A 268 10.11 -21.30 -2.04
CA ALA A 268 8.92 -21.70 -1.30
C ALA A 268 8.25 -22.93 -1.91
N ILE A 269 8.11 -22.97 -3.25
CA ILE A 269 7.63 -24.14 -4.00
C ILE A 269 8.49 -25.37 -3.69
N ARG A 270 9.82 -25.23 -3.81
CA ARG A 270 10.76 -26.32 -3.51
C ARG A 270 10.61 -26.79 -2.06
N PHE A 271 10.49 -25.87 -1.11
CA PHE A 271 10.33 -26.20 0.29
C PHE A 271 9.03 -26.97 0.57
N GLY A 272 7.91 -26.56 -0.04
CA GLY A 272 6.62 -27.26 0.06
C GLY A 272 6.68 -28.69 -0.49
N LEU A 273 7.33 -28.88 -1.65
CA LEU A 273 7.52 -30.20 -2.25
C LEU A 273 8.43 -31.11 -1.40
N GLN A 274 9.49 -30.54 -0.82
CA GLN A 274 10.37 -31.29 0.10
C GLN A 274 9.61 -31.75 1.34
N LEU A 275 8.76 -30.88 1.90
CA LEU A 275 7.94 -31.23 3.06
C LEU A 275 6.94 -32.35 2.72
N ALA A 276 6.25 -32.25 1.58
CA ALA A 276 5.34 -33.29 1.12
C ALA A 276 6.03 -34.65 0.93
N ARG A 277 7.26 -34.65 0.39
CA ARG A 277 8.08 -35.87 0.26
C ARG A 277 8.42 -36.48 1.62
N VAL A 278 8.82 -35.68 2.60
CA VAL A 278 9.13 -36.15 3.96
C VAL A 278 7.88 -36.74 4.63
N LEU A 279 6.71 -36.16 4.38
CA LEU A 279 5.43 -36.65 4.89
C LEU A 279 4.85 -37.83 4.11
N GLY A 280 5.51 -38.28 3.03
CA GLY A 280 5.06 -39.41 2.22
C GLY A 280 3.79 -39.13 1.40
N LEU A 281 3.47 -37.86 1.14
CA LEU A 281 2.28 -37.45 0.40
C LEU A 281 2.48 -37.66 -1.10
N LYS A 282 1.57 -38.40 -1.74
CA LYS A 282 1.68 -38.81 -3.15
C LYS A 282 0.77 -38.04 -4.11
N HIS A 283 -0.41 -37.66 -3.64
CA HIS A 283 -1.43 -36.97 -4.42
C HIS A 283 -1.51 -35.52 -3.95
N ILE A 284 -0.75 -34.64 -4.59
CA ILE A 284 -0.59 -33.24 -4.16
C ILE A 284 -1.20 -32.27 -5.17
N TYR A 285 -1.70 -31.16 -4.66
CA TYR A 285 -2.19 -30.01 -5.41
C TYR A 285 -1.41 -28.80 -4.91
N LEU A 286 -0.55 -28.19 -5.73
CA LEU A 286 0.31 -27.08 -5.31
C LEU A 286 -0.23 -25.74 -5.83
N GLU A 287 -0.33 -24.77 -4.94
CA GLU A 287 -0.77 -23.41 -5.22
C GLU A 287 0.27 -22.38 -4.75
N SER A 288 0.51 -21.38 -5.59
CA SER A 288 1.32 -20.19 -5.34
C SER A 288 0.68 -19.02 -6.10
N ASP A 289 0.80 -17.82 -5.56
CA ASP A 289 0.38 -16.55 -6.18
C ASP A 289 1.40 -16.04 -7.23
N ALA A 290 2.61 -16.60 -7.25
CA ALA A 290 3.68 -16.18 -8.14
C ALA A 290 3.66 -16.90 -9.50
N GLN A 291 2.89 -16.35 -10.45
CA GLN A 291 2.73 -16.93 -11.79
C GLN A 291 4.07 -17.22 -12.50
N ALA A 292 5.05 -16.33 -12.39
CA ALA A 292 6.37 -16.50 -13.00
C ALA A 292 7.12 -17.71 -12.38
N ALA A 293 7.04 -17.89 -11.06
CA ALA A 293 7.64 -19.02 -10.35
C ALA A 293 7.00 -20.35 -10.76
N ILE A 294 5.67 -20.40 -10.85
CA ILE A 294 4.94 -21.59 -11.34
C ILE A 294 5.40 -21.98 -12.74
N ARG A 295 5.49 -21.01 -13.67
CA ARG A 295 5.92 -21.28 -15.05
C ARG A 295 7.34 -21.86 -15.11
N MET A 296 8.27 -21.29 -14.34
CA MET A 296 9.65 -21.79 -14.26
C MET A 296 9.71 -23.19 -13.66
N ALA A 297 8.94 -23.46 -12.59
CA ALA A 297 8.86 -24.78 -11.98
C ALA A 297 8.32 -25.83 -12.96
N PHE A 298 7.29 -25.48 -13.73
CA PHE A 298 6.69 -26.37 -14.73
C PHE A 298 7.65 -26.73 -15.86
N GLN A 299 8.35 -25.74 -16.43
CA GLN A 299 9.36 -25.96 -17.46
C GLN A 299 10.49 -26.89 -17.00
N CYS A 300 10.91 -26.75 -15.73
CA CYS A 300 11.92 -27.63 -15.14
C CYS A 300 11.41 -29.07 -14.99
N TRP A 301 10.14 -29.25 -14.61
CA TRP A 301 9.52 -30.56 -14.50
C TRP A 301 9.36 -31.26 -15.85
N GLU A 302 8.88 -30.57 -16.90
CA GLU A 302 8.75 -31.16 -18.24
C GLU A 302 10.09 -31.69 -18.78
N SER A 303 11.17 -31.03 -18.40
CA SER A 303 12.54 -31.38 -18.80
C SER A 303 13.12 -32.57 -18.00
N ASN A 304 12.61 -32.86 -16.81
CA ASN A 304 13.10 -33.90 -15.89
C ASN A 304 11.97 -34.86 -15.48
N ARG A 305 11.63 -35.81 -16.35
CA ARG A 305 10.53 -36.79 -16.19
C ARG A 305 10.70 -37.83 -15.07
N GLU A 306 11.67 -37.69 -14.17
CA GLU A 306 11.95 -38.68 -13.12
C GLU A 306 11.01 -38.63 -11.91
N ILE A 307 10.16 -37.60 -11.82
CA ILE A 307 9.24 -37.44 -10.70
C ILE A 307 7.80 -37.65 -11.19
N SER A 308 7.21 -38.79 -10.84
CA SER A 308 5.78 -39.06 -10.99
C SER A 308 5.00 -38.15 -10.03
N LEU A 309 4.66 -36.96 -10.50
CA LEU A 309 3.81 -36.01 -9.81
C LEU A 309 2.70 -35.59 -10.78
N TYR A 310 1.46 -35.86 -10.40
CA TYR A 310 0.30 -35.28 -11.05
C TYR A 310 0.14 -33.86 -10.51
N PHE A 311 0.62 -32.87 -11.26
CA PHE A 311 0.45 -31.47 -10.92
C PHE A 311 -0.78 -30.88 -11.62
N LEU A 312 -1.73 -30.34 -10.86
CA LEU A 312 -2.59 -29.28 -11.33
C LEU A 312 -2.15 -27.98 -10.64
N PHE A 313 -1.70 -27.01 -11.44
CA PHE A 313 -1.39 -25.67 -10.96
C PHE A 313 -2.63 -24.79 -11.11
N HIS A 314 -3.10 -24.19 -10.01
CA HIS A 314 -4.03 -23.09 -10.05
C HIS A 314 -3.29 -21.80 -9.68
N VAL A 315 -3.37 -20.80 -10.55
CA VAL A 315 -2.87 -19.45 -10.26
C VAL A 315 -4.01 -18.71 -9.57
N CYS A 316 -3.90 -18.52 -8.26
CA CYS A 316 -4.77 -17.60 -7.54
C CYS A 316 -4.22 -16.19 -7.75
N PHE A 317 -4.97 -15.34 -8.46
CA PHE A 317 -4.70 -13.90 -8.51
C PHE A 317 -5.27 -13.28 -7.24
N GLU A 318 -4.41 -12.71 -6.38
CA GLU A 318 -4.83 -11.79 -5.30
C GLU A 318 -5.04 -10.36 -5.82
#